data_AF-A0A7K1L442-F1
#
_entry.id   AF-A0A7K1L442-F1
#
_cell.length_a   1.000
_cell.length_b   1.000
_cell.length_c   1.000
_cell.angle_alpha   90.00
_cell.angle_beta   90.00
_cell.angle_gamma   90.00
#
_symmetry.space_group_name_H-M   'P 1'
#
loop_
_entity.id
_entity.type
_entity.pdbx_description
1 polymer ?
#
loop_
_entity_poly.entity_id
_entity_poly.type
_entity_poly.pdbx_seq_one_letter_code
_entity_poly.pdbx_strand_id
1 'polypeptide(L)'
;MIIVDERMMVLGARVAEIEALYTCVLETGDPRARRRLLAELARAGTRLSADASTGPSGRGAGPSPRLRRRIVRARRTADWIISRTDGRSRPN
;
A
#
# COMPACT_ATOMS: atom_id res chain seq x y z
N MET A 1 -9.76 16.66 25.94
CA MET A 1 -9.65 15.19 26.03
C MET A 1 -9.71 14.66 24.60
N ILE A 2 -8.55 14.40 23.98
CA ILE A 2 -8.50 13.94 22.59
C ILE A 2 -8.76 12.44 22.63
N ILE A 3 -10.00 12.03 22.33
CA ILE A 3 -10.28 10.64 21.98
C ILE A 3 -9.60 10.45 20.63
N VAL A 4 -8.34 10.04 20.65
CA VAL A 4 -7.67 9.59 19.42
C VAL A 4 -8.42 8.33 19.05
N ASP A 5 -9.24 8.45 18.01
CA ASP A 5 -10.08 7.39 17.49
C ASP A 5 -9.23 6.13 17.27
N GLU A 6 -9.61 5.01 17.91
CA GLU A 6 -8.92 3.72 17.83
C GLU A 6 -8.66 3.32 16.37
N ARG A 7 -9.58 3.71 15.46
CA ARG A 7 -9.45 3.48 14.04
C ARG A 7 -8.32 4.27 13.39
N MET A 8 -8.09 5.50 13.84
CA MET A 8 -6.95 6.29 13.39
C MET A 8 -5.63 5.66 13.84
N MET A 9 -5.59 5.03 15.01
CA MET A 9 -4.42 4.28 15.47
C MET A 9 -4.19 3.02 14.63
N VAL A 10 -5.24 2.25 14.34
CA VAL A 10 -5.17 1.07 13.46
C VAL A 10 -4.68 1.46 12.07
N LEU A 11 -5.25 2.50 11.47
CA LEU A 11 -4.81 2.99 10.16
C LEU A 11 -3.36 3.47 10.19
N GLY A 12 -2.94 4.17 11.25
CA GLY A 12 -1.55 4.57 11.45
C GLY A 12 -0.59 3.39 11.51
N ALA A 13 -0.94 2.35 12.29
CA ALA A 13 -0.15 1.13 12.39
C ALA A 13 -0.05 0.40 11.04
N ARG A 14 -1.16 0.32 10.29
CA ARG A 14 -1.16 -0.28 8.94
C ARG A 14 -0.28 0.47 7.95
N VAL A 15 -0.25 1.80 8.03
CA VAL A 15 0.64 2.61 7.19
C VAL A 15 2.11 2.37 7.57
N ALA A 16 2.44 2.32 8.86
CA ALA A 16 3.80 2.02 9.32
C ALA A 16 4.27 0.62 8.88
N GLU A 17 3.39 -0.39 8.93
CA GLU A 17 3.65 -1.75 8.43
C GLU A 17 4.01 -1.74 6.93
N ILE A 18 3.26 -1.00 6.11
CA ILE A 18 3.52 -0.85 4.67
C ILE A 18 4.85 -0.14 4.41
N GLU A 19 5.15 0.93 5.16
CA GLU A 19 6.40 1.68 5.02
C GLU A 19 7.62 0.80 5.37
N ALA A 20 7.53 0.02 6.45
CA ALA A 20 8.58 -0.93 6.82
C ALA A 20 8.80 -2.02 5.75
N LEU A 21 7.72 -2.62 5.25
CA LEU A 21 7.80 -3.63 4.19
C LEU A 21 8.39 -3.05 2.90
N TYR A 22 8.04 -1.81 2.56
CA TYR A 22 8.60 -1.12 1.40
C TYR A 22 10.11 -0.88 1.53
N THR A 23 10.57 -0.44 2.71
CA THR A 23 12.00 -0.30 3.00
C THR A 23 12.73 -1.64 2.84
N CYS A 24 12.19 -2.74 3.41
CA CYS A 24 12.78 -4.07 3.23
C CYS A 24 12.87 -4.50 1.76
N VAL A 25 11.89 -4.15 0.92
CA VAL A 25 11.92 -4.42 -0.54
C VAL A 25 13.04 -3.64 -1.24
N LEU A 26 13.34 -2.42 -0.78
CA LEU A 26 14.41 -1.59 -1.34
C LEU A 26 15.81 -2.07 -0.91
N GLU A 27 15.93 -2.57 0.32
CA GLU A 27 17.21 -3.00 0.89
C GLU A 27 17.59 -4.43 0.54
N THR A 28 16.63 -5.29 0.20
CA THR A 28 16.92 -6.69 -0.13
C THR A 28 17.65 -6.85 -1.46
N GLY A 29 18.83 -7.48 -1.42
CA GLY A 29 19.56 -7.90 -2.62
C GLY A 29 19.07 -9.22 -3.23
N ASP A 30 18.37 -10.06 -2.45
CA ASP A 30 17.88 -11.37 -2.92
C ASP A 30 16.56 -11.23 -3.71
N PRO A 31 16.50 -11.66 -4.98
CA PRO A 31 15.28 -11.66 -5.79
C PRO A 31 14.15 -12.50 -5.20
N ARG A 32 14.44 -13.62 -4.52
CA ARG A 32 13.41 -14.48 -3.92
C ARG A 32 12.79 -13.83 -2.70
N ALA A 33 13.62 -13.30 -1.79
CA ALA A 33 13.17 -12.49 -0.67
C ALA A 33 12.37 -11.28 -1.14
N ARG A 34 12.83 -10.57 -2.18
CA ARG A 34 12.12 -9.44 -2.79
C ARG A 34 10.72 -9.81 -3.25
N ARG A 35 10.56 -10.96 -3.94
CA ARG A 35 9.24 -11.43 -4.40
C ARG A 35 8.30 -11.73 -3.23
N ARG A 36 8.82 -12.32 -2.15
CA ARG A 36 8.04 -12.59 -0.92
C ARG A 36 7.61 -11.27 -0.25
N LEU A 37 8.53 -10.33 -0.09
CA LEU A 37 8.26 -9.02 0.50
C LEU A 37 7.24 -8.21 -0.32
N LEU A 38 7.30 -8.27 -1.65
CA LEU A 38 6.28 -7.65 -2.52
C LEU A 38 4.89 -8.30 -2.35
N ALA A 39 4.82 -9.62 -2.17
CA ALA A 39 3.56 -10.30 -1.90
C ALA A 39 2.98 -9.91 -0.52
N GLU A 40 3.83 -9.78 0.49
CA GLU A 40 3.41 -9.27 1.81
C GLU A 40 2.95 -7.81 1.75
N LEU A 41 3.67 -6.97 1.01
CA LEU A 41 3.28 -5.57 0.78
C LEU A 41 1.90 -5.46 0.11
N ALA A 42 1.61 -6.33 -0.87
CA ALA A 42 0.29 -6.39 -1.50
C ALA A 42 -0.81 -6.80 -0.50
N ARG A 43 -0.55 -7.80 0.34
CA ARG A 43 -1.49 -8.23 1.39
C ARG A 43 -1.74 -7.13 2.42
N ALA A 44 -0.70 -6.42 2.84
CA ALA A 44 -0.81 -5.29 3.75
C ALA A 44 -1.63 -4.15 3.15
N GLY A 45 -1.43 -3.84 1.86
CA GLY A 45 -2.24 -2.88 1.11
C GLY A 45 -3.73 -3.24 1.07
N THR A 46 -4.05 -4.52 0.84
CA THR A 46 -5.45 -5.01 0.86
C THR A 46 -6.07 -4.85 2.25
N ARG A 47 -5.34 -5.19 3.33
CA ARG A 47 -5.82 -4.99 4.71
C ARG A 47 -6.11 -3.52 5.01
N LEU A 48 -5.18 -2.63 4.68
CA LEU A 48 -5.37 -1.19 4.85
C LEU A 48 -6.61 -0.68 4.08
N SER A 49 -6.81 -1.15 2.84
CA SER A 49 -7.98 -0.77 2.06
C SER A 49 -9.28 -1.22 2.72
N ALA A 50 -9.32 -2.45 3.26
CA ALA A 50 -10.48 -2.95 3.98
C ALA A 50 -10.75 -2.11 5.24
N ASP A 51 -9.73 -1.87 6.07
CA ASP A 51 -9.83 -1.07 7.31
C ASP A 51 -10.31 0.37 7.02
N ALA A 52 -9.86 0.96 5.91
CA ALA A 52 -10.29 2.28 5.45
C ALA A 52 -11.74 2.29 4.93
N SER A 53 -12.20 1.21 4.30
CA SER A 53 -13.55 1.08 3.75
C SER A 53 -14.64 0.82 4.82
N THR A 54 -14.30 0.24 5.98
CA THR A 54 -15.24 -0.08 7.08
C THR A 54 -15.66 1.16 7.90
N GLY A 55 -15.74 2.34 7.29
CA GLY A 55 -16.13 3.55 7.99
C GLY A 55 -17.64 3.77 7.97
N PRO A 56 -18.22 4.43 8.98
CA PRO A 56 -19.60 4.87 8.88
C PRO A 56 -19.70 5.74 7.62
N SER A 57 -20.67 5.43 6.78
CA SER A 57 -21.10 6.20 5.61
C SER A 57 -21.75 7.53 6.04
N GLY A 58 -21.10 8.24 6.97
CA GLY A 58 -21.36 9.62 7.31
C GLY A 58 -20.80 10.51 6.21
N ARG A 59 -21.69 11.24 5.54
CA ARG A 59 -21.35 12.32 4.60
C ARG A 59 -20.31 13.23 5.25
N GLY A 60 -19.13 13.32 4.65
CA GLY A 60 -18.18 14.41 4.97
C GLY A 60 -16.80 14.03 5.47
N ALA A 61 -16.12 13.05 4.86
CA ALA A 61 -14.65 13.07 4.77
C ALA A 61 -14.21 12.13 3.64
N GLY A 62 -14.25 12.61 2.40
CA GLY A 62 -13.56 11.92 1.32
C GLY A 62 -12.09 11.73 1.68
N PRO A 63 -11.40 10.68 1.15
CA PRO A 63 -10.00 10.44 1.48
C PRO A 63 -9.22 11.72 1.25
N SER A 64 -8.43 12.12 2.26
CA SER A 64 -7.76 13.41 2.26
C SER A 64 -7.04 13.61 0.92
N PRO A 65 -7.02 14.83 0.35
CA PRO A 65 -6.38 15.07 -0.94
C PRO A 65 -4.94 14.53 -1.00
N ARG A 66 -4.25 14.51 0.14
CA ARG A 66 -2.90 13.94 0.32
C ARG A 66 -2.89 12.41 0.17
N LEU A 67 -3.83 11.71 0.81
CA LEU A 67 -3.98 10.25 0.69
C LEU A 67 -4.38 9.85 -0.74
N ARG A 68 -5.31 10.58 -1.37
CA ARG A 68 -5.65 10.38 -2.80
C ARG A 68 -4.43 10.51 -3.70
N ARG A 69 -3.60 11.54 -3.49
CA ARG A 69 -2.36 11.74 -4.26
C ARG A 69 -1.35 10.60 -4.04
N ARG A 70 -1.20 10.10 -2.80
CA ARG A 70 -0.36 8.93 -2.50
C ARG A 70 -0.86 7.67 -3.18
N ILE A 71 -2.17 7.39 -3.14
CA ILE A 71 -2.79 6.23 -3.81
C ILE A 71 -2.60 6.29 -5.33
N VAL A 72 -2.84 7.46 -5.95
CA VAL A 72 -2.64 7.64 -7.40
C VAL A 72 -1.18 7.44 -7.79
N ARG A 73 -0.23 7.95 -7.00
CA ARG A 73 1.20 7.70 -7.23
C ARG A 73 1.55 6.22 -7.08
N ALA A 74 1.11 5.57 -6.00
CA ALA A 74 1.36 4.16 -5.76
C ALA A 74 0.81 3.28 -6.89
N ARG A 75 -0.42 3.57 -7.36
CA ARG A 75 -1.00 2.91 -8.54
C ARG A 75 -0.15 3.10 -9.79
N ARG A 76 0.24 4.34 -10.11
CA ARG A 76 1.06 4.63 -11.29
C ARG A 76 2.42 3.92 -11.24
N THR A 77 3.02 3.81 -10.05
CA THR A 77 4.26 3.04 -9.88
C THR A 77 4.03 1.54 -10.06
N ALA A 78 2.93 0.99 -9.53
CA ALA A 78 2.57 -0.41 -9.75
C ALA A 78 2.33 -0.70 -11.24
N ASP A 79 1.56 0.14 -11.93
CA ASP A 79 1.29 0.02 -13.38
C ASP A 79 2.58 0.11 -14.21
N TRP A 80 3.51 0.97 -13.80
CA TRP A 80 4.82 1.08 -14.44
C TRP A 80 5.70 -0.16 -14.22
N ILE A 81 5.69 -0.75 -13.02
CA ILE A 81 6.42 -1.99 -12.74
C ILE A 81 5.83 -3.15 -13.55
N ILE A 82 4.50 -3.28 -13.56
CA ILE A 82 3.77 -4.34 -14.28
C ILE A 82 4.06 -4.26 -15.78
N SER A 83 3.91 -3.09 -16.39
CA SER A 83 4.18 -2.91 -17.83
C SER A 83 5.64 -3.17 -18.20
N ARG A 84 6.59 -2.86 -17.31
CA ARG A 84 8.01 -3.18 -17.50
C ARG A 84 8.32 -4.68 -17.39
N THR A 85 7.56 -5.42 -16.58
CA THR A 85 7.71 -6.87 -16.44
C THR A 85 7.02 -7.65 -17.55
N ASP A 86 5.87 -7.19 -18.06
CA ASP A 86 5.18 -7.82 -19.20
C ASP A 86 5.97 -7.72 -20.51
N GLY A 87 6.77 -6.66 -20.68
CA GLY A 87 7.68 -6.52 -21.82
C GLY A 87 8.83 -7.54 -21.87
N ARG A 88 9.02 -8.37 -20.82
CA ARG A 88 10.09 -9.39 -20.75
C ARG A 88 9.61 -10.80 -21.10
N SER A 89 8.33 -10.99 -21.46
CA SER A 89 7.80 -12.25 -21.99
C SER A 89 7.51 -12.13 -23.48
N ARG A 90 8.57 -12.11 -24.30
CA ARG A 90 8.49 -12.57 -25.70
C ARG A 90 9.39 -13.79 -25.84
N PRO A 91 8.84 -15.01 -25.98
CA PRO A 91 9.60 -16.14 -26.48
C PRO A 91 9.89 -15.91 -27.96
N ASN A 92 11.11 -16.28 -28.36
CA ASN A 92 11.56 -16.43 -29.75
C ASN A 92 10.72 -17.49 -30.46
#